data_AF-A0A173U8Y5-F1
#
_entry.id   AF-A0A173U8Y5-F1
#
_cell.length_a   1.000
_cell.length_b   1.000
_cell.length_c   1.000
_cell.angle_alpha   90.00
_cell.angle_beta   90.00
_cell.angle_gamma   90.00
#
_symmetry.space_group_name_H-M   'P 1'
#
loop_
_entity.id
_entity.type
_entity.pdbx_description
1 polymer ?
#
loop_
_entity_poly.entity_id
_entity_poly.type
_entity_poly.pdbx_seq_one_letter_code
_entity_poly.pdbx_strand_id
1 'polypeptide(L)'
;MKSYKKKKLYAKKTVYGIAKTIKVNKFTPSSRTISGYTRPSYKVQVTVNGKTYTKKANANSGAWKMTLSKKIGSDNVKVRVIKKNGKTFTVTTATHTHDYKPVYKTVHHDAQGHYETVTVPAYDETKMEYHDICLVCGRDKTQDFINSILNKTYPDLDDATKDSWGYTKEKGWPRSSNDYAIYKEMGVNPEDMKDVPPYGMYLAAGGWDEKCDGHNYSNRLVPTIVHHEASIKQEWKVDKKAYDEKIITGYQCACGKTK
;
A
#
# COMPACT_ATOMS: atom_id res chain seq x y z
N MET A 1 -9.89 17.35 60.18
CA MET A 1 -10.35 18.47 61.04
C MET A 1 -10.79 17.97 62.40
N LYS A 2 -10.13 18.45 63.47
CA LYS A 2 -10.54 18.22 64.88
C LYS A 2 -11.60 19.27 65.23
N SER A 3 -12.82 18.87 65.63
CA SER A 3 -13.89 19.80 66.00
C SER A 3 -13.92 20.03 67.51
N TYR A 4 -13.87 21.29 67.94
CA TYR A 4 -13.89 21.73 69.33
C TYR A 4 -15.35 21.95 69.79
N LYS A 5 -15.78 21.32 70.89
CA LYS A 5 -17.02 21.69 71.60
C LYS A 5 -16.77 21.54 73.10
N LYS A 6 -17.00 22.60 73.89
CA LYS A 6 -16.93 22.62 75.38
C LYS A 6 -15.61 22.16 76.03
N LYS A 7 -14.46 22.69 75.59
CA LYS A 7 -13.13 22.54 76.26
C LYS A 7 -12.66 21.10 76.57
N LYS A 8 -13.22 20.07 75.92
CA LYS A 8 -12.70 18.70 75.94
C LYS A 8 -12.27 18.31 74.52
N LEU A 9 -11.05 17.79 74.39
CA LEU A 9 -10.52 17.24 73.15
C LEU A 9 -11.25 15.93 72.83
N TYR A 10 -12.25 15.98 71.94
CA TYR A 10 -12.90 14.78 71.45
C TYR A 10 -12.15 14.26 70.24
N ALA A 11 -11.37 13.19 70.43
CA ALA A 11 -10.92 12.39 69.30
C ALA A 11 -12.16 11.81 68.63
N LYS A 12 -12.40 12.12 67.35
CA LYS A 12 -13.37 11.39 66.52
C LYS A 12 -12.93 9.92 66.52
N LYS A 13 -13.59 9.08 67.32
CA LYS A 13 -13.43 7.63 67.24
C LYS A 13 -14.21 7.17 66.02
N THR A 14 -13.51 6.85 64.95
CA THR A 14 -14.08 6.11 63.84
C THR A 14 -14.39 4.70 64.35
N VAL A 15 -15.66 4.38 64.55
CA VAL A 15 -16.09 3.03 64.92
C VAL A 15 -16.16 2.21 63.64
N TYR A 16 -15.16 1.37 63.42
CA TYR A 16 -15.18 0.43 62.30
C TYR A 16 -16.18 -0.68 62.62
N GLY A 17 -17.20 -0.86 61.78
CA GLY A 17 -18.10 -2.01 61.88
C GLY A 17 -17.27 -3.29 61.85
N ILE A 18 -17.30 -4.06 62.94
CA ILE A 18 -16.52 -5.29 63.06
C ILE A 18 -17.09 -6.29 62.05
N ALA A 19 -16.31 -6.63 61.02
CA ALA A 19 -16.69 -7.66 60.06
C ALA A 19 -16.91 -8.98 60.81
N LYS A 20 -18.16 -9.45 60.88
CA LYS A 20 -18.52 -10.71 61.57
C LYS A 20 -17.87 -11.92 60.89
N THR A 21 -17.68 -11.84 59.56
CA THR A 21 -17.07 -12.85 58.67
C THR A 21 -15.98 -12.21 57.79
N ILE A 22 -15.19 -13.04 57.11
CA ILE A 22 -14.19 -12.56 56.13
C ILE A 22 -14.89 -11.94 54.91
N LYS A 23 -14.39 -10.78 54.45
CA LYS A 23 -14.76 -10.16 53.17
C LYS A 23 -13.52 -10.00 52.31
N VAL A 24 -13.59 -10.44 51.07
CA VAL A 24 -12.56 -10.19 50.04
C VAL A 24 -13.11 -9.14 49.09
N ASN A 25 -12.32 -8.10 48.79
CA ASN A 25 -12.71 -7.06 47.84
C ASN A 25 -12.62 -7.61 46.40
N LYS A 26 -13.38 -7.00 45.47
CA LYS A 26 -13.33 -7.36 44.04
C LYS A 26 -11.90 -7.22 43.51
N PHE A 27 -11.50 -8.17 42.67
CA PHE A 27 -10.23 -8.16 41.96
C PHE A 27 -10.43 -8.72 40.56
N THR A 28 -9.49 -8.42 39.66
CA THR A 28 -9.47 -8.91 38.28
C THR A 28 -8.33 -9.92 38.11
N PRO A 29 -8.32 -10.74 37.05
CA PRO A 29 -7.18 -11.62 36.74
C PRO A 29 -5.85 -10.87 36.60
N SER A 30 -5.90 -9.63 36.12
CA SER A 30 -4.74 -8.75 35.96
C SER A 30 -4.27 -8.08 37.25
N SER A 31 -5.08 -8.13 38.32
CA SER A 31 -4.74 -7.51 39.60
C SER A 31 -3.49 -8.16 40.20
N ARG A 32 -2.64 -7.34 40.84
CA ARG A 32 -1.47 -7.79 41.63
C ARG A 32 -1.71 -7.67 43.12
N THR A 33 -2.87 -7.18 43.53
CA THR A 33 -3.19 -6.94 44.94
C THR A 33 -4.51 -7.60 45.30
N ILE A 34 -4.53 -8.28 46.44
CA ILE A 34 -5.75 -8.80 47.06
C ILE A 34 -5.92 -8.07 48.38
N SER A 35 -7.15 -7.64 48.66
CA SER A 35 -7.47 -6.91 49.88
C SER A 35 -8.83 -7.32 50.40
N GLY A 36 -9.09 -6.99 51.66
CA GLY A 36 -10.34 -7.31 52.29
C GLY A 36 -10.38 -6.89 53.74
N TYR A 37 -11.36 -7.44 54.45
CA TYR A 37 -11.60 -7.19 55.87
C TYR A 37 -11.82 -8.50 56.61
N THR A 38 -11.33 -8.58 57.84
CA THR A 38 -11.57 -9.68 58.77
C THR A 38 -11.64 -9.12 60.20
N ARG A 39 -11.73 -9.99 61.21
CA ARG A 39 -11.67 -9.55 62.61
C ARG A 39 -10.31 -8.90 62.92
N PRO A 40 -10.27 -7.80 63.70
CA PRO A 40 -9.03 -7.10 63.95
C PRO A 40 -7.93 -7.99 64.56
N SER A 41 -6.70 -7.77 64.13
CA SER A 41 -5.49 -8.52 64.52
C SER A 41 -5.43 -10.01 64.10
N TYR A 42 -6.41 -10.55 63.38
CA TYR A 42 -6.35 -11.94 62.91
C TYR A 42 -5.34 -12.08 61.76
N LYS A 43 -4.83 -13.29 61.53
CA LYS A 43 -3.95 -13.57 60.38
C LYS A 43 -4.79 -14.05 59.20
N VAL A 44 -4.50 -13.54 58.01
CA VAL A 44 -5.12 -13.96 56.75
C VAL A 44 -4.07 -14.67 55.92
N GLN A 45 -4.40 -15.88 55.48
CA GLN A 45 -3.65 -16.68 54.52
C GLN A 45 -4.37 -16.66 53.19
N VAL A 46 -3.68 -16.29 52.13
CA VAL A 46 -4.20 -16.20 50.77
C VAL A 46 -3.38 -17.12 49.89
N THR A 47 -4.02 -18.10 49.26
CA THR A 47 -3.38 -19.04 48.33
C THR A 47 -3.80 -18.70 46.90
N VAL A 48 -2.81 -18.41 46.06
CA VAL A 48 -2.96 -18.05 44.64
C VAL A 48 -1.86 -18.75 43.85
N ASN A 49 -2.22 -19.42 42.76
CA ASN A 49 -1.26 -20.12 41.87
C ASN A 49 -0.34 -21.07 42.65
N GLY A 50 -0.91 -21.85 43.59
CA GLY A 50 -0.17 -22.78 44.45
C GLY A 50 0.68 -22.11 45.55
N LYS A 51 0.87 -20.78 45.53
CA LYS A 51 1.67 -20.05 46.52
C LYS A 51 0.79 -19.46 47.61
N THR A 52 1.16 -19.70 48.87
CA THR A 52 0.46 -19.16 50.04
C THR A 52 1.19 -17.95 50.59
N TYR A 53 0.43 -16.89 50.82
CA TYR A 53 0.91 -15.65 51.41
C TYR A 53 0.18 -15.43 52.74
N THR A 54 0.87 -14.89 53.75
CA THR A 54 0.27 -14.62 55.05
C THR A 54 0.44 -13.15 55.44
N LYS A 55 -0.62 -12.51 55.95
CA LYS A 55 -0.57 -11.14 56.47
C LYS A 55 -1.41 -11.02 57.74
N LYS A 56 -0.91 -10.28 58.72
CA LYS A 56 -1.70 -9.87 59.89
C LYS A 56 -2.62 -8.70 59.51
N ALA A 57 -3.91 -8.82 59.79
CA ALA A 57 -4.88 -7.75 59.58
C ALA A 57 -4.66 -6.60 60.56
N ASN A 58 -5.05 -5.40 60.16
CA ASN A 58 -4.92 -4.20 60.98
C ASN A 58 -5.60 -4.41 62.36
N ALA A 59 -4.95 -3.95 63.42
CA ALA A 59 -5.38 -4.18 64.80
C ALA A 59 -6.67 -3.45 65.17
N ASN A 60 -7.03 -2.40 64.45
CA ASN A 60 -8.18 -1.54 64.72
C ASN A 60 -9.32 -1.77 63.73
N SER A 61 -9.00 -1.80 62.43
CA SER A 61 -10.01 -1.88 61.36
C SER A 61 -10.22 -3.29 60.80
N GLY A 62 -9.31 -4.24 61.08
CA GLY A 62 -9.34 -5.56 60.46
C GLY A 62 -9.07 -5.58 58.95
N ALA A 63 -8.70 -4.43 58.37
CA ALA A 63 -8.32 -4.34 56.97
C ALA A 63 -7.01 -5.08 56.71
N TRP A 64 -6.93 -5.74 55.56
CA TRP A 64 -5.72 -6.39 55.08
C TRP A 64 -5.55 -6.15 53.57
N LYS A 65 -4.29 -6.04 53.15
CA LYS A 65 -3.90 -5.89 51.75
C LYS A 65 -2.58 -6.62 51.53
N MET A 66 -2.49 -7.33 50.43
CA MET A 66 -1.36 -8.14 50.05
C MET A 66 -1.02 -7.87 48.60
N THR A 67 0.26 -7.63 48.32
CA THR A 67 0.77 -7.47 46.97
C THR A 67 1.49 -8.75 46.58
N LEU A 68 1.11 -9.31 45.44
CA LEU A 68 1.63 -10.55 44.87
C LEU A 68 2.76 -10.22 43.89
N SER A 69 3.76 -11.10 43.80
CA SER A 69 4.85 -10.92 42.83
C SER A 69 4.33 -11.05 41.39
N LYS A 70 3.43 -12.02 41.14
CA LYS A 70 2.76 -12.25 39.86
C LYS A 70 1.30 -11.77 39.89
N LYS A 71 0.69 -11.60 38.71
CA LYS A 71 -0.76 -11.35 38.57
C LYS A 71 -1.55 -12.52 39.17
N ILE A 72 -2.75 -12.24 39.66
CA ILE A 72 -3.61 -13.26 40.29
C ILE A 72 -3.94 -14.38 39.31
N GLY A 73 -4.21 -14.03 38.04
CA GLY A 73 -4.61 -15.00 37.02
C GLY A 73 -6.10 -15.35 37.08
N SER A 74 -6.49 -16.35 36.30
CA SER A 74 -7.89 -16.77 36.15
C SER A 74 -8.41 -17.60 37.32
N ASP A 75 -7.51 -18.13 38.14
CA ASP A 75 -7.84 -19.09 39.18
C ASP A 75 -8.60 -18.46 40.35
N ASN A 76 -9.38 -19.31 41.01
CA ASN A 76 -10.06 -18.93 42.24
C ASN A 76 -9.04 -18.75 43.38
N VAL A 77 -9.22 -17.67 44.14
CA VAL A 77 -8.37 -17.35 45.29
C VAL A 77 -8.93 -18.02 46.53
N LYS A 78 -8.15 -18.90 47.17
CA LYS A 78 -8.53 -19.47 48.48
C LYS A 78 -8.03 -18.56 49.59
N VAL A 79 -8.93 -18.09 50.45
CA VAL A 79 -8.58 -17.24 51.60
C VAL A 79 -8.99 -17.92 52.89
N ARG A 80 -8.04 -18.03 53.82
CA ARG A 80 -8.21 -18.65 55.14
C ARG A 80 -7.88 -17.64 56.23
N VAL A 81 -8.70 -17.61 57.28
CA VAL A 81 -8.47 -16.74 58.46
C VAL A 81 -8.08 -17.58 59.67
N ILE A 82 -7.01 -17.15 60.36
CA ILE A 82 -6.49 -17.76 61.58
C ILE A 82 -6.72 -16.81 62.76
N LYS A 83 -7.31 -17.32 63.84
CA LYS A 83 -7.55 -16.59 65.10
C LYS A 83 -6.23 -16.25 65.82
N LYS A 84 -6.29 -15.37 66.81
CA LYS A 84 -5.14 -15.04 67.68
C LYS A 84 -4.54 -16.27 68.38
N ASN A 85 -5.37 -17.26 68.73
CA ASN A 85 -4.96 -18.50 69.40
C ASN A 85 -4.54 -19.62 68.43
N GLY A 86 -4.29 -19.32 67.15
CA GLY A 86 -3.80 -20.29 66.17
C GLY A 86 -4.87 -21.19 65.54
N LYS A 87 -6.10 -21.24 66.08
CA LYS A 87 -7.19 -22.04 65.49
C LYS A 87 -7.73 -21.38 64.21
N THR A 88 -7.94 -22.19 63.17
CA THR A 88 -8.55 -21.77 61.90
C THR A 88 -10.03 -21.39 62.11
N PHE A 89 -10.49 -20.32 61.47
CA PHE A 89 -11.85 -19.79 61.67
C PHE A 89 -12.75 -19.94 60.44
N THR A 90 -12.24 -19.64 59.24
CA THR A 90 -13.04 -19.62 58.01
C THR A 90 -12.17 -19.84 56.79
N VAL A 91 -12.67 -20.61 55.82
CA VAL A 91 -12.12 -20.72 54.47
C VAL A 91 -13.17 -20.22 53.48
N THR A 92 -12.79 -19.30 52.60
CA THR A 92 -13.66 -18.78 51.54
C THR A 92 -12.90 -18.78 50.23
N THR A 93 -13.60 -19.15 49.16
CA THR A 93 -13.11 -19.07 47.80
C THR A 93 -13.65 -17.79 47.16
N ALA A 94 -12.76 -16.91 46.72
CA ALA A 94 -13.13 -15.68 46.03
C ALA A 94 -12.89 -15.82 44.53
N THR A 95 -13.92 -15.48 43.74
CA THR A 95 -13.85 -15.45 42.29
C THR A 95 -13.42 -14.07 41.82
N HIS A 96 -12.75 -14.01 40.66
CA HIS A 96 -12.41 -12.74 40.03
C HIS A 96 -13.61 -12.13 39.31
N THR A 97 -13.52 -10.82 39.08
CA THR A 97 -14.42 -10.06 38.20
C THR A 97 -13.79 -9.86 36.83
N HIS A 98 -14.62 -9.92 35.77
CA HIS A 98 -14.15 -9.75 34.39
C HIS A 98 -13.92 -8.27 34.07
N ASP A 99 -12.79 -7.97 33.47
CA ASP A 99 -12.45 -6.64 32.91
C ASP A 99 -12.21 -6.82 31.41
N TYR A 100 -13.27 -6.60 30.64
CA TYR A 100 -13.31 -6.83 29.19
C TYR A 100 -12.67 -5.65 28.45
N LYS A 101 -11.67 -5.93 27.60
CA LYS A 101 -11.03 -4.95 26.73
C LYS A 101 -11.36 -5.23 25.26
N PRO A 102 -11.53 -4.19 24.41
CA PRO A 102 -11.86 -4.38 23.01
C PRO A 102 -10.73 -5.09 22.26
N VAL A 103 -11.12 -5.99 21.36
CA VAL A 103 -10.25 -6.65 20.39
C VAL A 103 -10.55 -6.05 19.02
N TYR A 104 -9.51 -5.73 18.26
CA TYR A 104 -9.62 -5.07 16.97
C TYR A 104 -9.20 -5.98 15.83
N LYS A 105 -9.83 -5.79 14.67
CA LYS A 105 -9.37 -6.29 13.38
C LYS A 105 -9.22 -5.10 12.43
N THR A 106 -8.21 -5.15 11.57
CA THR A 106 -8.06 -4.20 10.48
C THR A 106 -8.76 -4.74 9.24
N VAL A 107 -9.59 -3.91 8.61
CA VAL A 107 -10.23 -4.17 7.31
C VAL A 107 -9.63 -3.20 6.31
N HIS A 108 -9.18 -3.73 5.17
CA HIS A 108 -8.65 -2.92 4.08
C HIS A 108 -9.79 -2.54 3.12
N HIS A 109 -9.82 -1.28 2.72
CA HIS A 109 -10.71 -0.76 1.68
C HIS A 109 -9.86 -0.26 0.52
N ASP A 110 -10.07 -0.84 -0.67
CA ASP A 110 -9.34 -0.46 -1.89
C ASP A 110 -9.69 0.97 -2.34
N ALA A 111 -8.83 1.55 -3.17
CA ALA A 111 -9.08 2.83 -3.80
C ALA A 111 -10.27 2.73 -4.77
N GLN A 112 -11.12 3.74 -4.78
CA GLN A 112 -12.25 3.86 -5.69
C GLN A 112 -12.02 5.02 -6.65
N GLY A 113 -12.46 4.85 -7.90
CA GLY A 113 -12.26 5.82 -8.95
C GLY A 113 -13.11 5.53 -10.18
N HIS A 114 -12.92 6.32 -11.22
CA HIS A 114 -13.56 6.16 -12.52
C HIS A 114 -12.61 6.60 -13.64
N TYR A 115 -12.93 6.21 -14.88
CA TYR A 115 -12.22 6.70 -16.05
C TYR A 115 -12.86 7.99 -16.55
N GLU A 116 -12.02 8.99 -16.80
CA GLU A 116 -12.39 10.22 -17.49
C GLU A 116 -11.80 10.22 -18.90
N THR A 117 -12.56 10.77 -19.86
CA THR A 117 -12.06 10.99 -21.22
C THR A 117 -11.28 12.29 -21.26
N VAL A 118 -10.02 12.20 -21.66
CA VAL A 118 -9.12 13.34 -21.80
C VAL A 118 -8.72 13.49 -23.27
N THR A 119 -8.86 14.70 -23.79
CA THR A 119 -8.38 15.06 -25.13
C THR A 119 -6.90 15.40 -25.06
N VAL A 120 -6.11 14.73 -25.89
CA VAL A 120 -4.73 15.09 -26.17
C VAL A 120 -4.75 15.92 -27.47
N PRO A 121 -4.37 17.21 -27.42
CA PRO A 121 -4.32 18.02 -28.62
C PRO A 121 -3.27 17.47 -29.60
N ALA A 122 -3.43 17.81 -30.88
CA ALA A 122 -2.41 17.52 -31.88
C ALA A 122 -1.10 18.20 -31.49
N TYR A 123 0.03 17.53 -31.75
CA TYR A 123 1.34 18.06 -31.43
C TYR A 123 2.40 17.55 -32.40
N ASP A 124 3.44 18.36 -32.59
CA ASP A 124 4.59 18.02 -33.40
C ASP A 124 5.70 17.48 -32.51
N GLU A 125 6.26 16.33 -32.88
CA GLU A 125 7.40 15.71 -32.21
C GLU A 125 8.63 15.77 -33.12
N THR A 126 9.72 16.38 -32.64
CA THR A 126 11.01 16.31 -33.35
C THR A 126 11.72 15.00 -33.04
N LYS A 127 12.02 14.21 -34.08
CA LYS A 127 12.80 12.97 -33.98
C LYS A 127 14.10 13.10 -34.75
N MET A 128 15.09 12.29 -34.37
CA MET A 128 16.37 12.21 -35.07
C MET A 128 16.38 10.94 -35.90
N GLU A 129 16.44 11.08 -37.22
CA GLU A 129 16.41 9.96 -38.17
C GLU A 129 17.62 10.01 -39.11
N TYR A 130 18.00 8.84 -39.62
CA TYR A 130 19.19 8.69 -40.44
C TYR A 130 18.83 8.85 -41.91
N HIS A 131 19.25 9.95 -42.51
CA HIS A 131 19.02 10.24 -43.92
C HIS A 131 20.32 10.18 -44.72
N ASP A 132 20.24 9.77 -45.98
CA ASP A 132 21.36 9.82 -46.91
C ASP A 132 21.48 11.23 -47.49
N ILE A 133 22.52 11.94 -47.06
CA ILE A 133 22.80 13.29 -47.50
C ILE A 133 23.84 13.26 -48.63
N CYS A 134 23.51 13.90 -49.75
CA CYS A 134 24.44 14.08 -50.86
C CYS A 134 25.64 14.91 -50.41
N LEU A 135 26.85 14.36 -50.55
CA LEU A 135 28.08 15.01 -50.10
C LEU A 135 28.51 16.18 -51.01
N VAL A 136 27.97 16.26 -52.22
CA VAL A 136 28.32 17.30 -53.20
C VAL A 136 27.39 18.51 -53.07
N CYS A 137 26.07 18.29 -53.08
CA CYS A 137 25.09 19.38 -53.09
C CYS A 137 24.30 19.55 -51.78
N GLY A 138 24.51 18.69 -50.79
CA GLY A 138 23.84 18.77 -49.48
C GLY A 138 22.37 18.37 -49.49
N ARG A 139 21.82 17.91 -50.62
CA ARG A 139 20.43 17.43 -50.69
C ARG A 139 20.21 16.22 -49.80
N ASP A 140 19.09 16.23 -49.11
CA ASP A 140 18.59 15.12 -48.32
C ASP A 140 17.85 14.14 -49.23
N LYS A 141 18.53 13.06 -49.62
CA LYS A 141 18.00 12.12 -50.59
C LYS A 141 16.87 11.27 -50.02
N THR A 142 16.92 10.95 -48.73
CA THR A 142 15.86 10.21 -48.06
C THR A 142 14.59 11.04 -48.00
N GLN A 143 14.68 12.30 -47.56
CA GLN A 143 13.53 13.21 -47.53
C GLN A 143 12.99 13.53 -48.93
N ASP A 144 13.87 13.75 -49.92
CA ASP A 144 13.45 13.98 -51.31
C ASP A 144 12.65 12.79 -51.86
N PHE A 145 13.07 11.56 -51.56
CA PHE A 145 12.34 10.36 -51.96
C PHE A 145 10.99 10.25 -51.26
N ILE A 146 10.94 10.46 -49.93
CA ILE A 146 9.68 10.52 -49.16
C ILE A 146 8.71 11.53 -49.77
N ASN A 147 9.20 12.74 -50.06
CA ASN A 147 8.41 13.79 -50.69
C ASN A 147 7.87 13.36 -52.06
N SER A 148 8.64 12.59 -52.84
CA SER A 148 8.18 12.07 -54.13
C SER A 148 7.01 11.10 -53.99
N ILE A 149 6.97 10.31 -52.92
CA ILE A 149 5.86 9.40 -52.63
C ILE A 149 4.64 10.18 -52.17
N LEU A 150 4.80 11.06 -51.17
CA LEU A 150 3.71 11.88 -50.61
C LEU A 150 3.03 12.74 -51.69
N ASN A 151 3.83 13.33 -52.58
CA ASN A 151 3.34 14.18 -53.67
C ASN A 151 3.00 13.42 -54.95
N LYS A 152 3.22 12.09 -54.99
CA LYS A 152 3.05 11.24 -56.17
C LYS A 152 3.80 11.78 -57.41
N THR A 153 5.03 12.24 -57.20
CA THR A 153 5.90 12.78 -58.27
C THR A 153 7.01 11.82 -58.67
N TYR A 154 6.99 10.57 -58.19
CA TYR A 154 7.88 9.53 -58.70
C TYR A 154 7.49 9.15 -60.14
N PRO A 155 8.46 8.80 -61.00
CA PRO A 155 8.19 8.46 -62.39
C PRO A 155 7.48 7.11 -62.51
N ASP A 156 6.59 6.99 -63.49
CA ASP A 156 6.17 5.69 -64.01
C ASP A 156 7.25 5.21 -64.99
N LEU A 157 8.00 4.19 -64.59
CA LEU A 157 9.14 3.68 -65.37
C LEU A 157 8.68 2.82 -66.54
N ASP A 158 9.47 2.81 -67.61
CA ASP A 158 9.17 2.01 -68.80
C ASP A 158 9.23 0.50 -68.52
N ASP A 159 8.60 -0.29 -69.39
CA ASP A 159 8.49 -1.74 -69.22
C ASP A 159 9.86 -2.43 -69.21
N ALA A 160 10.84 -1.96 -69.98
CA ALA A 160 12.17 -2.57 -69.99
C ALA A 160 12.90 -2.34 -68.65
N THR A 161 12.73 -1.15 -68.06
CA THR A 161 13.24 -0.83 -66.74
C THR A 161 12.56 -1.66 -65.64
N LYS A 162 11.22 -1.78 -65.70
CA LYS A 162 10.44 -2.63 -64.80
C LYS A 162 10.88 -4.09 -64.86
N ASP A 163 11.05 -4.64 -66.06
CA ASP A 163 11.50 -6.01 -66.27
C ASP A 163 12.93 -6.23 -65.74
N SER A 164 13.85 -5.30 -66.02
CA SER A 164 15.24 -5.39 -65.58
C SER A 164 15.40 -5.40 -64.06
N TRP A 165 14.47 -4.77 -63.35
CA TRP A 165 14.50 -4.63 -61.89
C TRP A 165 13.50 -5.56 -61.18
N GLY A 166 12.86 -6.47 -61.92
CA GLY A 166 12.04 -7.55 -61.36
C GLY A 166 10.66 -7.11 -60.87
N TYR A 167 10.11 -6.03 -61.42
CA TYR A 167 8.71 -5.63 -61.16
C TYR A 167 7.73 -6.69 -61.69
N THR A 168 6.64 -6.92 -60.97
CA THR A 168 5.50 -7.71 -61.45
C THR A 168 4.19 -7.01 -61.10
N LYS A 169 3.13 -7.19 -61.89
CA LYS A 169 1.82 -6.57 -61.61
C LYS A 169 1.21 -7.09 -60.31
N GLU A 170 1.44 -8.36 -59.99
CA GLU A 170 0.91 -9.02 -58.80
C GLU A 170 1.63 -8.59 -57.53
N LYS A 171 2.97 -8.51 -57.55
CA LYS A 171 3.79 -8.25 -56.34
C LYS A 171 4.40 -6.84 -56.27
N GLY A 172 4.31 -6.05 -57.34
CA GLY A 172 4.96 -4.75 -57.44
C GLY A 172 6.48 -4.83 -57.58
N TRP A 173 7.16 -3.76 -57.16
CA TRP A 173 8.62 -3.66 -57.15
C TRP A 173 9.24 -4.50 -56.02
N PRO A 174 10.39 -5.17 -56.26
CA PRO A 174 11.15 -5.81 -55.19
C PRO A 174 11.58 -4.80 -54.12
N ARG A 175 11.43 -5.16 -52.85
CA ARG A 175 11.71 -4.29 -51.70
C ARG A 175 12.96 -4.71 -50.95
N SER A 176 13.79 -3.73 -50.63
CA SER A 176 14.93 -3.87 -49.73
C SER A 176 14.57 -3.51 -48.29
N SER A 177 15.45 -3.80 -47.34
CA SER A 177 15.30 -3.35 -45.95
C SER A 177 15.19 -1.83 -45.80
N ASN A 178 15.83 -1.07 -46.70
CA ASN A 178 15.83 0.38 -46.66
C ASN A 178 14.46 0.93 -47.07
N ASP A 179 13.79 0.31 -48.06
CA ASP A 179 12.43 0.68 -48.44
C ASP A 179 11.47 0.51 -47.26
N TYR A 180 11.53 -0.63 -46.57
CA TYR A 180 10.70 -0.89 -45.40
C TYR A 180 10.99 0.07 -44.23
N ALA A 181 12.24 0.48 -44.05
CA ALA A 181 12.60 1.48 -43.03
C ALA A 181 11.95 2.84 -43.34
N ILE A 182 12.02 3.29 -44.60
CA ILE A 182 11.38 4.53 -45.06
C ILE A 182 9.86 4.45 -44.92
N TYR A 183 9.23 3.33 -45.30
CA TYR A 183 7.78 3.18 -45.16
C TYR A 183 7.32 3.18 -43.70
N LYS A 184 8.12 2.59 -42.81
CA LYS A 184 7.88 2.62 -41.38
C LYS A 184 7.97 4.05 -40.83
N GLU A 185 8.94 4.83 -41.28
CA GLU A 185 9.08 6.25 -40.94
C GLU A 185 7.87 7.06 -41.42
N MET A 186 7.44 6.85 -42.66
CA MET A 186 6.24 7.48 -43.23
C MET A 186 4.92 7.02 -42.59
N GLY A 187 4.92 5.93 -41.81
CA GLY A 187 3.71 5.33 -41.24
C GLY A 187 2.78 4.72 -42.29
N VAL A 188 3.29 4.31 -43.45
CA VAL A 188 2.50 3.73 -44.55
C VAL A 188 2.56 2.20 -44.57
N ASN A 189 1.51 1.57 -45.09
CA ASN A 189 1.50 0.12 -45.31
C ASN A 189 2.34 -0.22 -46.56
N PRO A 190 3.34 -1.12 -46.47
CA PRO A 190 4.17 -1.50 -47.62
C PRO A 190 3.39 -2.04 -48.82
N GLU A 191 2.25 -2.70 -48.61
CA GLU A 191 1.41 -3.23 -49.69
C GLU A 191 0.82 -2.11 -50.57
N ASP A 192 0.46 -0.98 -49.95
CA ASP A 192 -0.05 0.20 -50.66
C ASP A 192 1.05 0.88 -51.48
N MET A 193 2.31 0.60 -51.16
CA MET A 193 3.47 1.16 -51.84
C MET A 193 3.96 0.29 -52.99
N LYS A 194 3.37 -0.87 -53.28
CA LYS A 194 3.91 -1.86 -54.24
C LYS A 194 4.33 -1.30 -55.62
N ASP A 195 3.68 -0.24 -56.11
CA ASP A 195 3.96 0.36 -57.42
C ASP A 195 4.97 1.54 -57.35
N VAL A 196 5.38 1.95 -56.15
CA VAL A 196 6.43 2.97 -55.94
C VAL A 196 7.81 2.39 -56.29
N PRO A 197 8.61 3.00 -57.18
CA PRO A 197 9.96 2.53 -57.46
C PRO A 197 10.84 2.43 -56.19
N PRO A 198 11.76 1.46 -56.08
CA PRO A 198 12.59 1.28 -54.87
C PRO A 198 13.51 2.46 -54.59
N TYR A 199 13.79 2.72 -53.32
CA TYR A 199 14.72 3.77 -52.88
C TYR A 199 16.14 3.55 -53.41
N GLY A 200 16.59 2.29 -53.50
CA GLY A 200 17.89 1.96 -54.10
C GLY A 200 18.00 2.39 -55.56
N MET A 201 16.89 2.33 -56.31
CA MET A 201 16.84 2.80 -57.69
C MET A 201 16.87 4.32 -57.76
N TYR A 202 16.11 4.99 -56.90
CA TYR A 202 16.16 6.44 -56.75
C TYR A 202 17.60 6.94 -56.48
N LEU A 203 18.31 6.29 -55.55
CA LEU A 203 19.71 6.63 -55.26
C LEU A 203 20.65 6.33 -56.44
N ALA A 204 20.47 5.18 -57.10
CA ALA A 204 21.29 4.80 -58.25
C ALA A 204 21.16 5.77 -59.43
N ALA A 205 19.98 6.35 -59.64
CA ALA A 205 19.74 7.38 -60.66
C ALA A 205 20.24 8.77 -60.23
N GLY A 206 20.76 8.95 -59.02
CA GLY A 206 21.09 10.28 -58.52
C GLY A 206 19.88 11.13 -58.11
N GLY A 207 18.74 10.49 -57.90
CA GLY A 207 17.42 11.08 -57.72
C GLY A 207 16.63 11.18 -59.02
N TRP A 208 15.32 11.43 -58.92
CA TRP A 208 14.43 11.50 -60.10
C TRP A 208 14.79 12.62 -61.09
N ASP A 209 15.50 13.66 -60.63
CA ASP A 209 15.99 14.73 -61.49
C ASP A 209 17.42 14.50 -62.00
N GLU A 210 18.03 13.35 -61.67
CA GLU A 210 19.39 12.91 -62.03
C GLU A 210 20.51 13.88 -61.62
N LYS A 211 20.19 14.96 -60.89
CA LYS A 211 21.18 16.01 -60.57
C LYS A 211 22.19 15.58 -59.50
N CYS A 212 22.08 14.38 -58.96
CA CYS A 212 23.11 13.78 -58.12
C CYS A 212 23.63 12.46 -58.68
N ASP A 213 23.48 12.23 -59.98
CA ASP A 213 24.08 11.06 -60.61
C ASP A 213 25.60 11.06 -60.38
N GLY A 214 26.14 9.90 -60.02
CA GLY A 214 27.54 9.71 -59.64
C GLY A 214 28.01 10.42 -58.37
N HIS A 215 27.13 11.10 -57.62
CA HIS A 215 27.51 11.73 -56.35
C HIS A 215 27.64 10.69 -55.23
N ASN A 216 28.56 10.92 -54.29
CA ASN A 216 28.62 10.15 -53.05
C ASN A 216 27.61 10.66 -52.00
N TYR A 217 27.17 9.75 -51.13
CA TYR A 217 26.23 10.04 -50.05
C TYR A 217 26.82 9.62 -48.71
N SER A 218 26.39 10.28 -47.63
CA SER A 218 26.68 9.86 -46.27
C SER A 218 25.40 9.80 -45.47
N ASN A 219 25.25 8.73 -44.70
CA ASN A 219 24.16 8.56 -43.77
C ASN A 219 24.38 9.47 -42.54
N ARG A 220 23.45 10.39 -42.26
CA ARG A 220 23.55 11.40 -41.20
C ARG A 220 22.26 11.49 -40.40
N LEU A 221 22.39 11.75 -39.10
CA LEU A 221 21.25 12.08 -38.25
C LEU A 221 20.74 13.48 -38.61
N VAL A 222 19.46 13.58 -38.95
CA VAL A 222 18.76 14.84 -39.20
C VAL A 222 17.51 14.94 -38.33
N PRO A 223 17.10 16.15 -37.93
CA PRO A 223 15.83 16.35 -37.22
C PRO A 223 14.66 16.28 -38.21
N THR A 224 13.74 15.33 -38.00
CA THR A 224 12.46 15.20 -38.71
C THR A 224 11.31 15.59 -37.78
N ILE A 225 10.20 16.05 -38.36
CA ILE A 225 8.98 16.40 -37.60
C ILE A 225 7.92 15.35 -37.88
N VAL A 226 7.46 14.67 -36.83
CA VAL A 226 6.33 13.76 -36.88
C VAL A 226 5.11 14.46 -36.29
N HIS A 227 4.07 14.60 -37.10
CA HIS A 227 2.79 15.16 -36.65
C HIS A 227 1.94 14.08 -35.97
N HIS A 228 1.49 14.34 -34.75
CA HIS A 228 0.54 13.49 -34.04
C HIS A 228 -0.83 14.16 -34.04
N GLU A 229 -1.83 13.49 -34.61
CA GLU A 229 -3.20 13.96 -34.62
C GLU A 229 -3.80 14.03 -33.20
N ALA A 230 -4.79 14.90 -33.03
CA ALA A 230 -5.53 14.98 -31.78
C ALA A 230 -6.21 13.64 -31.48
N SER A 231 -6.07 13.16 -30.25
CA SER A 231 -6.60 11.87 -29.84
C SER A 231 -7.33 11.95 -28.51
N ILE A 232 -8.18 10.96 -28.25
CA ILE A 232 -8.88 10.79 -26.97
C ILE A 232 -8.30 9.58 -26.24
N LYS A 233 -8.04 9.75 -24.94
CA LYS A 233 -7.61 8.66 -24.06
C LYS A 233 -8.44 8.62 -22.79
N GLN A 234 -8.50 7.44 -22.17
CA GLN A 234 -9.11 7.26 -20.85
C GLN A 234 -8.02 7.41 -19.78
N GLU A 235 -8.27 8.22 -18.76
CA GLU A 235 -7.40 8.38 -17.62
C GLU A 235 -8.14 7.99 -16.33
N TRP A 236 -7.54 7.14 -15.51
CA TRP A 236 -8.14 6.74 -14.24
C TRP A 236 -7.97 7.83 -13.19
N LYS A 237 -9.08 8.35 -12.67
CA LYS A 237 -9.10 9.31 -11.57
C LYS A 237 -9.51 8.61 -10.28
N VAL A 238 -8.72 8.82 -9.24
CA VAL A 238 -8.98 8.27 -7.90
C VAL A 238 -9.88 9.23 -7.14
N ASP A 239 -11.12 8.83 -6.89
CA ASP A 239 -12.09 9.61 -6.11
C ASP A 239 -11.88 9.43 -4.60
N LYS A 240 -11.50 8.21 -4.20
CA LYS A 240 -11.23 7.86 -2.79
C LYS A 240 -9.98 7.02 -2.70
N LYS A 241 -9.06 7.45 -1.85
CA LYS A 241 -7.84 6.70 -1.55
C LYS A 241 -8.17 5.43 -0.76
N ALA A 242 -7.37 4.40 -0.97
CA ALA A 242 -7.41 3.21 -0.14
C ALA A 242 -7.13 3.58 1.33
N TYR A 243 -7.77 2.88 2.26
CA TYR A 243 -7.57 3.10 3.68
C TYR A 243 -7.83 1.84 4.50
N ASP A 244 -7.23 1.82 5.69
CA ASP A 244 -7.42 0.77 6.67
C ASP A 244 -8.35 1.23 7.78
N GLU A 245 -9.38 0.44 8.06
CA GLU A 245 -10.33 0.69 9.13
C GLU A 245 -10.13 -0.30 10.28
N LYS A 246 -9.99 0.22 11.51
CA LYS A 246 -9.94 -0.61 12.71
C LYS A 246 -11.35 -0.80 13.27
N ILE A 247 -11.87 -2.01 13.16
CA ILE A 247 -13.18 -2.38 13.72
C ILE A 247 -13.02 -3.20 15.00
N ILE A 248 -13.92 -2.98 15.96
CA ILE A 248 -14.00 -3.81 17.17
C ILE A 248 -14.71 -5.11 16.79
N THR A 249 -14.05 -6.25 17.00
CA THR A 249 -14.59 -7.58 16.70
C THR A 249 -15.13 -8.32 17.92
N GLY A 250 -14.87 -7.79 19.12
CA GLY A 250 -15.39 -8.33 20.37
C GLY A 250 -14.63 -7.77 21.57
N TYR A 251 -14.89 -8.33 22.74
CA TYR A 251 -14.15 -7.99 23.95
C TYR A 251 -13.58 -9.22 24.61
N GLN A 252 -12.35 -9.11 25.12
CA GLN A 252 -11.67 -10.21 25.81
C GLN A 252 -11.21 -9.78 27.20
N CYS A 253 -11.45 -10.65 28.19
CA CYS A 253 -10.93 -10.52 29.54
C CYS A 253 -9.56 -11.21 29.63
N ALA A 254 -8.69 -10.71 30.52
CA ALA A 254 -7.39 -11.33 30.78
C ALA A 254 -7.46 -12.79 31.28
N CYS A 255 -8.63 -13.28 31.70
CA CYS A 255 -8.82 -14.70 32.02
C CYS A 255 -9.14 -15.60 30.81
N GLY A 256 -9.23 -15.04 29.61
CA GLY A 256 -9.54 -15.75 28.37
C GLY A 256 -11.02 -15.72 27.96
N LYS A 257 -11.94 -15.27 28.84
CA LYS A 257 -13.36 -15.14 28.47
C LYS A 257 -13.57 -14.02 27.45
N THR A 258 -14.38 -14.29 26.44
CA THR A 258 -14.82 -13.34 25.41
C THR A 258 -16.29 -12.97 25.58
N LYS A 259 -16.71 -11.84 25.00
CA LYS A 259 -18.11 -11.43 24.81
C LYS A 259 -18.26 -10.54 23.59
#